data_AF-A0A2A5AZG0-F1
#
_entry.id   AF-A0A2A5AZG0-F1
#
_cell.length_a   1.000
_cell.length_b   1.000
_cell.length_c   1.000
_cell.angle_alpha   90.00
_cell.angle_beta   90.00
_cell.angle_gamma   90.00
#
_symmetry.space_group_name_H-M   'P 1'
#
loop_
_entity.id
_entity.type
_entity.pdbx_description
1 polymer ?
#
loop_
_entity_poly.entity_id
_entity_poly.type
_entity_poly.pdbx_seq_one_letter_code
_entity_poly.pdbx_strand_id
1 'polypeptide(L)'
;MNKINKKRFSPEIEHKNFDVFDVYKGNDTRVVEVDVEELEEIIKSLRKVAKVKTSELKGDDRKNLDKIISYVSVLYDTDSYKILYGIAMKHWSDLKIISPGTVGSYFAGCIRTSSSSDMQGCEVICAGSMPRPNESDEWKQCDKAVIWGKYHKGKYSFNVLQNNSDMSHSILHINCTNYNTCPKFSPEDIDTLKSIGVETITLRGYKNNGRDHLDLIGKEISVDDLVTNENGKESSHTLTFIVIGFLIFAFCLWQSKYFGLDIQKYLQG
;
A
#
# COMPACT_ATOMS: atom_id res chain seq x y z
N MET A 1 -75.58 5.24 -34.93
CA MET A 1 -74.10 5.23 -34.91
C MET A 1 -73.64 5.81 -33.58
N ASN A 2 -73.27 4.96 -32.61
CA ASN A 2 -72.81 5.39 -31.29
C ASN A 2 -71.28 5.52 -31.28
N LYS A 3 -70.78 6.70 -30.89
CA LYS A 3 -69.35 6.99 -30.71
C LYS A 3 -68.82 6.24 -29.49
N ILE A 4 -67.90 5.31 -29.72
CA ILE A 4 -67.14 4.62 -28.68
C ILE A 4 -66.09 5.59 -28.14
N ASN A 5 -66.24 6.02 -26.89
CA ASN A 5 -65.22 6.76 -26.15
C ASN A 5 -64.08 5.81 -25.77
N LYS A 6 -62.99 5.85 -26.54
CA LYS A 6 -61.76 5.10 -26.27
C LYS A 6 -60.94 5.88 -25.22
N LYS A 7 -61.14 5.58 -23.94
CA LYS A 7 -60.22 6.03 -22.88
C LYS A 7 -58.86 5.36 -23.13
N ARG A 8 -57.88 6.14 -23.57
CA ARG A 8 -56.46 5.75 -23.52
C ARG A 8 -56.04 5.69 -22.06
N PHE A 9 -55.73 4.49 -21.57
CA PHE A 9 -54.85 4.34 -20.43
C PHE A 9 -53.46 4.83 -20.87
N SER A 10 -53.06 5.99 -20.37
CA SER A 10 -51.66 6.41 -20.39
C SER A 10 -51.04 5.80 -19.14
N PRO A 11 -50.05 4.90 -19.25
CA PRO A 11 -49.32 4.45 -18.07
C PRO A 11 -48.65 5.68 -17.44
N GLU A 12 -48.88 5.89 -16.14
CA GLU A 12 -48.06 6.79 -15.34
C GLU A 12 -46.63 6.28 -15.43
N ILE A 13 -45.79 6.97 -16.22
CA ILE A 13 -44.36 6.79 -16.18
C ILE A 13 -43.93 7.45 -14.88
N GLU A 14 -43.68 6.63 -13.87
CA GLU A 14 -43.07 7.05 -12.62
C GLU A 14 -41.76 7.77 -12.98
N HIS A 15 -41.76 9.09 -12.84
CA HIS A 15 -40.58 9.92 -13.09
C HIS A 15 -39.54 9.56 -12.02
N LYS A 16 -38.72 8.54 -12.30
CA LYS A 16 -37.47 8.36 -11.56
C LYS A 16 -36.68 9.67 -11.66
N ASN A 17 -36.33 10.24 -10.52
CA ASN A 17 -35.43 11.39 -10.46
C ASN A 17 -34.04 10.91 -10.92
N PHE A 18 -33.80 10.96 -12.22
CA PHE A 18 -32.45 10.85 -12.74
C PHE A 18 -31.76 12.18 -12.47
N ASP A 19 -30.88 12.19 -11.48
CA ASP A 19 -29.91 13.27 -11.34
C ASP A 19 -28.87 13.07 -12.46
N VAL A 20 -29.07 13.77 -13.58
CA VAL A 20 -28.12 13.74 -14.69
C VAL A 20 -26.84 14.47 -14.28
N PHE A 21 -25.70 13.78 -14.37
CA PHE A 21 -24.40 14.41 -14.19
C PHE A 21 -23.87 14.89 -15.53
N ASP A 22 -23.81 16.21 -15.70
CA ASP A 22 -23.07 16.80 -16.80
C ASP A 22 -21.56 16.78 -16.46
N VAL A 23 -20.82 15.90 -17.12
CA VAL A 23 -19.38 15.73 -16.90
C VAL A 23 -18.61 16.49 -17.98
N TYR A 24 -17.89 17.52 -17.57
CA TYR A 24 -16.98 18.27 -18.43
C TYR A 24 -15.54 17.85 -18.11
N LYS A 25 -14.88 17.09 -18.99
CA LYS A 25 -13.47 16.69 -18.82
C LYS A 25 -12.64 17.16 -20.01
N GLY A 26 -11.98 18.30 -19.87
CA GLY A 26 -11.26 18.96 -20.97
C GLY A 26 -12.22 19.51 -22.03
N ASN A 27 -11.93 19.25 -23.32
CA ASN A 27 -12.77 19.67 -24.45
C ASN A 27 -13.83 18.64 -24.87
N ASP A 28 -13.89 17.46 -24.22
CA ASP A 28 -14.85 16.41 -24.54
C ASP A 28 -16.06 16.53 -23.59
N THR A 29 -17.22 16.90 -24.13
CA THR A 29 -18.50 16.94 -23.41
C THR A 29 -19.16 15.57 -23.51
N ARG A 30 -19.06 14.76 -22.46
CA ARG A 30 -19.82 13.51 -22.34
C ARG A 30 -20.83 13.68 -21.22
N VAL A 31 -22.10 13.68 -21.59
CA VAL A 31 -23.18 13.60 -20.60
C VAL A 31 -23.22 12.15 -20.12
N VAL A 32 -23.08 11.96 -18.81
CA VAL A 32 -23.18 10.65 -18.18
C VAL A 32 -24.42 10.69 -17.29
N GLU A 33 -25.50 10.09 -17.78
CA GLU A 33 -26.70 9.93 -16.98
C GLU A 33 -26.47 8.85 -15.93
N VAL A 34 -26.75 9.19 -14.67
CA VAL A 34 -26.53 8.28 -13.55
C VAL A 34 -27.76 8.31 -12.65
N ASP A 35 -28.29 7.13 -12.35
CA ASP A 35 -29.33 6.97 -11.35
C ASP A 35 -28.65 6.96 -9.96
N VAL A 36 -28.80 8.06 -9.20
CA VAL A 36 -28.19 8.22 -7.87
C VAL A 36 -28.76 7.22 -6.86
N GLU A 37 -30.05 6.89 -6.98
CA GLU A 37 -30.68 5.89 -6.11
C GLU A 37 -30.11 4.49 -6.39
N GLU A 38 -29.90 4.16 -7.68
CA GLU A 38 -29.24 2.91 -8.07
C GLU A 38 -27.81 2.84 -7.52
N LEU A 39 -27.04 3.93 -7.64
CA LEU A 39 -25.69 4.01 -7.09
C LEU A 39 -25.67 3.78 -5.57
N GLU A 40 -26.57 4.44 -4.85
CA GLU A 40 -26.66 4.30 -3.40
C GLU A 40 -26.98 2.86 -2.98
N GLU A 41 -27.93 2.21 -3.66
CA GLU A 41 -28.25 0.81 -3.37
C GLU A 41 -27.10 -0.14 -3.72
N ILE A 42 -26.35 0.11 -4.80
CA ILE A 42 -25.13 -0.65 -5.14
C ILE A 42 -24.06 -0.49 -4.04
N ILE A 43 -23.76 0.74 -3.64
CA ILE A 43 -22.72 1.03 -2.63
C ILE A 43 -23.10 0.38 -1.28
N LYS A 44 -24.37 0.46 -0.92
CA LYS A 44 -24.93 -0.17 0.29
C LYS A 44 -24.91 -1.70 0.21
N SER A 45 -25.20 -2.29 -0.96
CA SER A 45 -25.16 -3.75 -1.13
C SER A 45 -23.74 -4.31 -1.01
N LEU A 46 -22.76 -3.63 -1.62
CA LEU A 46 -21.34 -3.99 -1.57
C LEU A 46 -20.78 -4.00 -0.14
N ARG A 47 -21.42 -3.26 0.77
CA ARG A 47 -21.06 -3.27 2.20
C ARG A 47 -21.19 -4.64 2.85
N LYS A 48 -22.10 -5.50 2.36
CA LYS A 48 -22.28 -6.87 2.85
C LYS A 48 -21.03 -7.74 2.60
N VAL A 49 -20.24 -7.40 1.59
CA VAL A 49 -18.99 -8.09 1.22
C VAL A 49 -17.74 -7.27 1.51
N ALA A 50 -17.81 -6.32 2.46
CA ALA A 50 -16.71 -5.41 2.83
C ALA A 50 -15.36 -6.11 3.13
N LYS A 51 -15.37 -7.34 3.65
CA LYS A 51 -14.17 -8.11 4.01
C LYS A 51 -13.60 -8.96 2.85
N VAL A 52 -14.33 -9.08 1.74
CA VAL A 52 -13.93 -9.90 0.59
C VAL A 52 -12.88 -9.13 -0.22
N LYS A 53 -11.84 -9.83 -0.71
CA LYS A 53 -10.85 -9.22 -1.59
C LYS A 53 -11.49 -8.83 -2.93
N THR A 54 -11.10 -7.70 -3.49
CA THR A 54 -11.62 -7.24 -4.79
C THR A 54 -11.32 -8.23 -5.92
N SER A 55 -10.21 -8.96 -5.82
CA SER A 55 -9.82 -10.03 -6.75
C SER A 55 -10.62 -11.34 -6.60
N GLU A 56 -11.32 -11.53 -5.48
CA GLU A 56 -12.10 -12.73 -5.18
C GLU A 56 -13.60 -12.54 -5.42
N LEU A 57 -14.05 -11.31 -5.73
CA LEU A 57 -15.44 -11.02 -6.06
C LEU A 57 -15.90 -11.76 -7.31
N LYS A 58 -17.18 -12.15 -7.32
CA LYS A 58 -17.82 -12.87 -8.43
C LYS A 58 -19.22 -12.33 -8.66
N GLY A 59 -19.81 -12.70 -9.81
CA GLY A 59 -21.22 -12.43 -10.10
C GLY A 59 -21.57 -10.94 -10.03
N ASP A 60 -22.69 -10.63 -9.39
CA ASP A 60 -23.22 -9.28 -9.35
C ASP A 60 -22.41 -8.34 -8.46
N ASP A 61 -21.80 -8.83 -7.38
CA ASP A 61 -20.89 -8.00 -6.55
C ASP A 61 -19.69 -7.51 -7.35
N ARG A 62 -19.14 -8.35 -8.24
CA ARG A 62 -18.05 -7.96 -9.12
C ARG A 62 -18.49 -6.89 -10.11
N LYS A 63 -19.61 -7.13 -10.82
CA LYS A 63 -20.18 -6.17 -11.79
C LYS A 63 -20.48 -4.82 -11.14
N ASN A 64 -21.05 -4.85 -9.94
CA ASN A 64 -21.38 -3.67 -9.16
C ASN A 64 -20.13 -2.88 -8.77
N LEU A 65 -19.08 -3.55 -8.27
CA LEU A 65 -17.81 -2.87 -7.98
C LEU A 65 -17.18 -2.29 -9.25
N ASP A 66 -17.15 -3.04 -10.36
CA ASP A 66 -16.61 -2.57 -11.63
C ASP A 66 -17.39 -1.35 -12.16
N LYS A 67 -18.73 -1.33 -12.00
CA LYS A 67 -19.58 -0.17 -12.33
C LYS A 67 -19.19 1.06 -11.51
N ILE A 68 -18.99 0.91 -10.19
CA ILE A 68 -18.51 2.01 -9.35
C ILE A 68 -17.12 2.48 -9.76
N ILE A 69 -16.17 1.57 -9.99
CA ILE A 69 -14.81 1.93 -10.46
C ILE A 69 -14.88 2.72 -11.77
N SER A 70 -15.75 2.31 -12.69
CA SER A 70 -15.98 3.03 -13.95
C SER A 70 -16.56 4.43 -13.71
N TYR A 71 -17.46 4.62 -12.75
CA TYR A 71 -17.94 5.96 -12.41
C TYR A 71 -16.85 6.79 -11.76
N VAL A 72 -16.04 6.22 -10.86
CA VAL A 72 -14.90 6.93 -10.27
C VAL A 72 -13.95 7.41 -11.35
N SER A 73 -13.57 6.58 -12.33
CA SER A 73 -12.62 6.98 -13.37
C SER A 73 -13.13 8.11 -14.29
N VAL A 74 -14.45 8.14 -14.54
CA VAL A 74 -15.09 9.16 -15.38
C VAL A 74 -15.36 10.44 -14.60
N LEU A 75 -15.87 10.33 -13.37
CA LEU A 75 -16.30 11.47 -12.57
C LEU A 75 -15.15 12.12 -11.80
N TYR A 76 -14.05 11.43 -11.51
CA TYR A 76 -12.94 12.02 -10.74
C TYR A 76 -12.49 13.37 -11.32
N ASP A 77 -12.25 14.33 -10.43
CA ASP A 77 -12.02 15.76 -10.69
C ASP A 77 -13.24 16.59 -11.12
N THR A 78 -14.47 16.11 -10.91
CA THR A 78 -15.70 16.88 -11.16
C THR A 78 -16.52 17.11 -9.89
N ASP A 79 -17.44 18.08 -9.92
CA ASP A 79 -18.38 18.30 -8.81
C ASP A 79 -19.31 17.10 -8.58
N SER A 80 -19.68 16.38 -9.65
CA SER A 80 -20.48 15.16 -9.56
C SER A 80 -19.79 14.04 -8.78
N TYR A 81 -18.46 14.00 -8.80
CA TYR A 81 -17.69 13.05 -7.98
C TYR A 81 -17.95 13.24 -6.49
N LYS A 82 -18.16 14.48 -6.03
CA LYS A 82 -18.43 14.80 -4.62
C LYS A 82 -19.72 14.13 -4.15
N ILE A 83 -20.70 14.00 -5.03
CA ILE A 83 -21.97 13.31 -4.74
C ILE A 83 -21.70 11.80 -4.58
N LEU A 84 -21.03 11.17 -5.53
CA LEU A 84 -20.65 9.75 -5.43
C LEU A 84 -19.81 9.46 -4.17
N TYR A 85 -18.81 10.30 -3.89
CA TYR A 85 -17.97 10.19 -2.71
C TYR A 85 -18.75 10.43 -1.41
N GLY A 86 -19.70 11.36 -1.41
CA GLY A 86 -20.61 11.61 -0.29
C GLY A 86 -21.49 10.40 0.04
N ILE A 87 -22.00 9.69 -0.97
CA ILE A 87 -22.75 8.44 -0.79
C ILE A 87 -21.86 7.36 -0.17
N ALA A 88 -20.63 7.20 -0.69
CA ALA A 88 -19.65 6.28 -0.10
C ALA A 88 -19.35 6.64 1.36
N MET A 89 -19.09 7.90 1.66
CA MET A 89 -18.86 8.37 3.04
C MET A 89 -20.03 8.07 3.98
N LYS A 90 -21.27 8.37 3.55
CA LYS A 90 -22.50 8.09 4.31
C LYS A 90 -22.58 6.62 4.70
N HIS A 91 -22.23 5.71 3.80
CA HIS A 91 -22.36 4.27 3.99
C HIS A 91 -21.09 3.54 4.40
N TRP A 92 -19.93 4.18 4.53
CA TRP A 92 -18.68 3.45 4.81
C TRP A 92 -17.80 4.12 5.86
N SER A 93 -18.09 5.38 6.23
CA SER A 93 -17.28 6.11 7.20
C SER A 93 -17.21 5.43 8.57
N ASP A 94 -18.21 4.67 9.01
CA ASP A 94 -18.23 3.99 10.32
C ASP A 94 -17.46 2.64 10.34
N LEU A 95 -16.90 2.20 9.21
CA LEU A 95 -16.15 0.95 9.15
C LEU A 95 -14.85 1.03 10.00
N LYS A 96 -14.80 0.22 11.07
CA LYS A 96 -13.71 0.27 12.06
C LYS A 96 -12.45 -0.46 11.62
N ILE A 97 -12.61 -1.64 11.02
CA ILE A 97 -11.52 -2.52 10.60
C ILE A 97 -11.50 -2.56 9.09
N ILE A 98 -10.38 -2.13 8.51
CA ILE A 98 -10.19 -2.06 7.06
C ILE A 98 -8.98 -2.94 6.73
N SER A 99 -9.17 -3.89 5.82
CA SER A 99 -8.09 -4.76 5.35
C SER A 99 -7.71 -4.34 3.93
N PRO A 100 -6.41 -4.21 3.60
CA PRO A 100 -6.00 -3.80 2.27
C PRO A 100 -6.53 -4.72 1.16
N GLY A 101 -6.79 -4.16 -0.01
CA GLY A 101 -7.29 -4.89 -1.19
C GLY A 101 -8.67 -5.53 -1.04
N THR A 102 -9.48 -5.11 -0.07
CA THR A 102 -10.88 -5.55 0.07
C THR A 102 -11.85 -4.50 -0.46
N VAL A 103 -13.11 -4.89 -0.63
CA VAL A 103 -14.19 -3.94 -0.97
C VAL A 103 -14.27 -2.82 0.08
N GLY A 104 -14.10 -3.17 1.36
CA GLY A 104 -14.06 -2.21 2.45
C GLY A 104 -12.88 -1.25 2.39
N SER A 105 -11.69 -1.69 1.98
CA SER A 105 -10.60 -0.73 1.75
C SER A 105 -10.91 0.19 0.59
N TYR A 106 -11.49 -0.33 -0.50
CA TYR A 106 -11.81 0.49 -1.66
C TYR A 106 -12.68 1.70 -1.30
N PHE A 107 -13.75 1.52 -0.51
CA PHE A 107 -14.63 2.63 -0.13
C PHE A 107 -14.15 3.41 1.10
N ALA A 108 -13.63 2.74 2.14
CA ALA A 108 -13.35 3.38 3.43
C ALA A 108 -11.88 3.75 3.64
N GLY A 109 -10.99 3.28 2.76
CA GLY A 109 -9.54 3.41 2.88
C GLY A 109 -9.08 4.84 3.06
N CYS A 110 -9.30 5.66 2.03
CA CYS A 110 -8.90 7.06 2.02
C CYS A 110 -9.78 7.98 2.88
N ILE A 111 -10.97 7.53 3.29
CA ILE A 111 -11.82 8.25 4.27
C ILE A 111 -11.15 8.27 5.65
N ARG A 112 -10.39 7.22 5.98
CA ARG A 112 -9.88 6.95 7.33
C ARG A 112 -8.39 7.18 7.49
N THR A 113 -7.69 7.64 6.46
CA THR A 113 -6.27 8.01 6.56
C THR A 113 -6.12 9.30 7.38
N SER A 114 -5.12 9.32 8.25
CA SER A 114 -4.80 10.52 9.04
C SER A 114 -4.15 11.57 8.15
N SER A 115 -4.60 12.82 8.23
CA SER A 115 -3.98 13.96 7.53
C SER A 115 -2.55 14.28 7.99
N SER A 116 -2.09 13.68 9.09
CA SER A 116 -0.77 13.93 9.66
C SER A 116 0.36 13.09 9.03
N SER A 117 0.06 12.22 8.06
CA SER A 117 1.11 11.48 7.35
C SER A 117 1.74 12.37 6.27
N ASP A 118 3.05 12.28 6.15
CA ASP A 118 3.84 12.83 5.04
C ASP A 118 3.54 12.15 3.69
N MET A 119 2.75 11.08 3.71
CA MET A 119 2.42 10.22 2.57
C MET A 119 0.92 10.00 2.45
N GLN A 120 0.14 11.08 2.55
CA GLN A 120 -1.29 11.00 2.35
C GLN A 120 -1.61 10.31 1.01
N GLY A 121 -2.57 9.39 1.05
CA GLY A 121 -2.99 8.66 -0.13
C GLY A 121 -2.19 7.37 -0.38
N CYS A 122 -0.95 7.30 0.10
CA CYS A 122 -0.07 6.15 -0.11
C CYS A 122 -0.14 5.09 1.01
N GLU A 123 -1.02 5.27 1.99
CA GLU A 123 -1.28 4.28 3.03
C GLU A 123 -1.79 2.96 2.44
N VAL A 124 -1.45 1.84 3.08
CA VAL A 124 -1.76 0.49 2.55
C VAL A 124 -3.26 0.24 2.37
N ILE A 125 -4.13 0.91 3.15
CA ILE A 125 -5.59 0.82 3.01
C ILE A 125 -6.18 1.81 2.00
N CYS A 126 -5.45 2.86 1.63
CA CYS A 126 -5.91 3.89 0.68
C CYS A 126 -5.34 3.67 -0.73
N ALA A 127 -4.19 3.02 -0.86
CA ALA A 127 -3.66 2.63 -2.16
C ALA A 127 -4.62 1.72 -2.93
N GLY A 128 -4.99 2.12 -4.15
CA GLY A 128 -5.98 1.43 -4.99
C GLY A 128 -7.44 1.63 -4.55
N SER A 129 -7.70 2.52 -3.59
CA SER A 129 -9.03 2.84 -3.09
C SER A 129 -9.62 4.05 -3.82
N MET A 130 -10.91 4.30 -3.61
CA MET A 130 -11.60 5.47 -4.11
C MET A 130 -10.94 6.75 -3.56
N PRO A 131 -10.40 7.64 -4.42
CA PRO A 131 -9.65 8.82 -3.98
C PRO A 131 -10.57 9.84 -3.29
N ARG A 132 -10.00 10.74 -2.48
CA ARG A 132 -10.78 11.87 -1.95
C ARG A 132 -11.02 12.89 -3.08
N PRO A 133 -12.12 13.65 -3.04
CA PRO A 133 -12.29 14.80 -3.92
C PRO A 133 -11.13 15.79 -3.73
N ASN A 134 -10.66 16.39 -4.84
CA ASN A 134 -9.60 17.40 -4.84
C ASN A 134 -10.15 18.76 -4.38
N GLU A 135 -10.50 18.84 -3.09
CA GLU A 135 -11.13 20.03 -2.49
C GLU A 135 -10.14 20.91 -1.71
N SER A 136 -8.96 20.41 -1.34
CA SER A 136 -7.97 21.18 -0.59
C SER A 136 -6.54 20.83 -0.99
N ASP A 137 -5.64 21.81 -0.88
CA ASP A 137 -4.19 21.65 -1.05
C ASP A 137 -3.56 20.68 -0.02
N GLU A 138 -4.32 20.32 1.02
CA GLU A 138 -3.86 19.46 2.10
C GLU A 138 -3.88 17.98 1.73
N TRP A 139 -4.74 17.55 0.79
CA TRP A 139 -4.80 16.16 0.34
C TRP A 139 -4.10 15.96 -1.00
N LYS A 140 -3.29 14.91 -1.07
CA LYS A 140 -2.61 14.51 -2.29
C LYS A 140 -2.93 13.05 -2.58
N GLN A 141 -3.26 12.76 -3.83
CA GLN A 141 -3.30 11.39 -4.31
C GLN A 141 -1.88 10.81 -4.31
N CYS A 142 -1.76 9.52 -4.02
CA CYS A 142 -0.48 8.84 -4.08
C CYS A 142 0.07 8.83 -5.51
N ASP A 143 1.24 9.42 -5.69
CA ASP A 143 1.98 9.50 -6.95
C ASP A 143 3.03 8.39 -7.09
N LYS A 144 3.24 7.56 -6.06
CA LYS A 144 4.12 6.38 -6.10
C LYS A 144 3.37 5.06 -6.26
N ALA A 145 4.05 4.07 -6.83
CA ALA A 145 3.57 2.70 -6.77
C ALA A 145 3.55 2.21 -5.32
N VAL A 146 2.47 1.52 -4.93
CA VAL A 146 2.30 1.00 -3.57
C VAL A 146 2.13 -0.50 -3.62
N ILE A 147 3.00 -1.20 -2.90
CA ILE A 147 3.09 -2.65 -2.85
C ILE A 147 2.76 -3.11 -1.44
N TRP A 148 1.94 -4.15 -1.34
CA TRP A 148 1.59 -4.79 -0.09
C TRP A 148 2.26 -6.16 0.04
N GLY A 149 3.24 -6.26 0.94
CA GLY A 149 3.94 -7.48 1.29
C GLY A 149 3.25 -8.23 2.44
N LYS A 150 2.88 -9.49 2.19
CA LYS A 150 2.32 -10.40 3.21
C LYS A 150 3.27 -11.55 3.46
N TYR A 151 3.69 -11.71 4.71
CA TYR A 151 4.49 -12.86 5.12
C TYR A 151 3.60 -14.06 5.44
N HIS A 152 3.82 -15.19 4.79
CA HIS A 152 3.11 -16.44 5.06
C HIS A 152 4.01 -17.65 4.79
N LYS A 153 4.11 -18.57 5.76
CA LYS A 153 4.88 -19.82 5.64
C LYS A 153 6.35 -19.59 5.17
N GLY A 154 7.02 -18.63 5.78
CA GLY A 154 8.45 -18.40 5.53
C GLY A 154 8.78 -17.49 4.36
N LYS A 155 7.79 -16.95 3.64
CA LYS A 155 8.01 -16.13 2.43
C LYS A 155 7.07 -14.94 2.34
N TYR A 156 7.50 -13.88 1.66
CA TYR A 156 6.60 -12.80 1.31
C TYR A 156 5.81 -13.11 0.04
N SER A 157 4.63 -12.51 -0.04
CA SER A 157 3.83 -12.41 -1.25
C SER A 157 3.49 -10.94 -1.46
N PHE A 158 3.74 -10.45 -2.67
CA PHE A 158 3.59 -9.03 -3.01
C PHE A 158 2.34 -8.83 -3.85
N ASN A 159 1.56 -7.81 -3.49
CA ASN A 159 0.39 -7.39 -4.26
C ASN A 159 0.54 -5.90 -4.57
N VAL A 160 0.54 -5.53 -5.84
CA VAL A 160 0.53 -4.12 -6.24
C VAL A 160 -0.88 -3.58 -5.97
N LEU A 161 -0.98 -2.61 -5.07
CA LEU A 161 -2.26 -1.96 -4.71
C LEU A 161 -2.52 -0.73 -5.57
N GLN A 162 -1.46 0.06 -5.80
CA GLN A 162 -1.47 1.21 -6.69
C GLN A 162 -0.32 1.04 -7.67
N ASN A 163 -0.64 1.06 -8.96
CA ASN A 163 0.35 1.07 -10.03
C ASN A 163 0.38 2.48 -10.61
N ASN A 164 1.49 3.19 -10.40
CA ASN A 164 1.77 4.42 -11.11
C ASN A 164 2.81 4.11 -12.18
N SER A 165 2.87 4.92 -13.25
CA SER A 165 3.67 4.62 -14.45
C SER A 165 5.16 4.32 -14.19
N ASP A 166 5.67 4.70 -13.02
CA ASP A 166 7.00 4.36 -12.55
C ASP A 166 6.94 3.37 -11.37
N MET A 167 7.37 2.14 -11.62
CA MET A 167 7.50 1.08 -10.62
C MET A 167 8.88 1.04 -9.96
N SER A 168 9.87 1.73 -10.53
CA SER A 168 11.27 1.66 -10.09
C SER A 168 11.42 2.18 -8.65
N HIS A 169 10.67 3.23 -8.31
CA HIS A 169 10.57 3.84 -6.98
C HIS A 169 9.23 3.51 -6.31
N SER A 170 9.21 2.49 -5.46
CA SER A 170 7.97 1.99 -4.85
C SER A 170 7.89 2.19 -3.32
N ILE A 171 6.68 2.21 -2.77
CA ILE A 171 6.44 2.12 -1.32
C ILE A 171 6.03 0.67 -1.01
N LEU A 172 6.81 -0.02 -0.18
CA LEU A 172 6.49 -1.38 0.26
C LEU A 172 5.94 -1.35 1.69
N HIS A 173 4.69 -1.75 1.86
CA HIS A 173 4.05 -1.91 3.17
C HIS A 173 4.09 -3.36 3.65
N ILE A 174 4.56 -3.57 4.88
CA ILE A 174 4.55 -4.87 5.57
C ILE A 174 3.87 -4.76 6.94
N ASN A 175 3.20 -5.82 7.38
CA ASN A 175 2.52 -5.86 8.69
C ASN A 175 3.54 -6.08 9.82
N CYS A 176 4.32 -5.04 10.12
CA CYS A 176 5.35 -5.06 11.14
C CYS A 176 5.64 -3.63 11.59
N THR A 177 5.89 -3.40 12.87
CA THR A 177 6.14 -2.04 13.41
C THR A 177 7.60 -1.78 13.78
N ASN A 178 8.47 -2.80 13.74
CA ASN A 178 9.89 -2.67 14.08
C ASN A 178 10.73 -3.55 13.17
N TYR A 179 11.56 -2.93 12.33
CA TYR A 179 12.39 -3.57 11.30
C TYR A 179 13.23 -4.74 11.82
N ASN A 180 13.78 -4.63 13.04
CA ASN A 180 14.65 -5.65 13.62
C ASN A 180 13.88 -6.94 13.94
N THR A 181 12.59 -6.82 14.22
CA THR A 181 11.69 -7.94 14.56
C THR A 181 10.86 -8.44 13.38
N CYS A 182 10.88 -7.73 12.24
CA CYS A 182 10.17 -8.17 11.06
C CYS A 182 10.81 -9.44 10.50
N PRO A 183 10.00 -10.32 9.87
CA PRO A 183 10.55 -11.37 9.02
C PRO A 183 11.54 -10.77 8.00
N LYS A 184 12.64 -11.47 7.77
CA LYS A 184 13.66 -11.05 6.82
C LYS A 184 13.21 -11.36 5.39
N PHE A 185 13.66 -10.55 4.45
CA PHE A 185 13.46 -10.80 3.03
C PHE A 185 14.45 -11.86 2.57
N SER A 186 13.92 -12.91 1.94
CA SER A 186 14.72 -13.93 1.26
C SER A 186 15.23 -13.41 -0.09
N PRO A 187 16.29 -14.00 -0.67
CA PRO A 187 16.70 -13.70 -2.04
C PRO A 187 15.55 -13.85 -3.05
N GLU A 188 14.67 -14.83 -2.86
CA GLU A 188 13.50 -15.03 -3.73
C GLU A 188 12.48 -13.89 -3.63
N ASP A 189 12.33 -13.27 -2.45
CA ASP A 189 11.49 -12.08 -2.28
C ASP A 189 12.06 -10.89 -3.06
N ILE A 190 13.39 -10.74 -3.07
CA ILE A 190 14.11 -9.68 -3.81
C ILE A 190 13.96 -9.89 -5.31
N ASP A 191 14.16 -11.11 -5.79
CA ASP A 191 13.97 -11.46 -7.20
C ASP A 191 12.52 -11.18 -7.64
N THR A 192 11.54 -11.46 -6.77
CA THR A 192 10.13 -11.17 -7.05
C THR A 192 9.90 -9.66 -7.18
N LEU A 193 10.41 -8.84 -6.26
CA LEU A 193 10.29 -7.37 -6.32
C LEU A 193 10.96 -6.80 -7.59
N LYS A 194 12.14 -7.30 -7.94
CA LYS A 194 12.84 -6.92 -9.18
C LYS A 194 12.06 -7.33 -10.43
N SER A 195 11.45 -8.52 -10.43
CA SER A 195 10.69 -9.01 -11.58
C SER A 195 9.46 -8.17 -11.91
N ILE A 196 8.91 -7.43 -10.92
CA ILE A 196 7.81 -6.47 -11.12
C ILE A 196 8.32 -5.02 -11.35
N GLY A 197 9.63 -4.85 -11.56
CA GLY A 197 10.25 -3.59 -11.96
C GLY A 197 10.68 -2.66 -10.83
N VAL A 198 10.79 -3.16 -9.60
CA VAL A 198 11.19 -2.33 -8.44
C VAL A 198 12.71 -2.33 -8.28
N GLU A 199 13.29 -1.13 -8.20
CA GLU A 199 14.73 -0.93 -8.01
C GLU A 199 15.05 -0.42 -6.60
N THR A 200 14.22 0.49 -6.10
CA THR A 200 14.31 1.07 -4.77
C THR A 200 12.97 1.09 -4.07
N ILE A 201 12.99 1.05 -2.74
CA ILE A 201 11.78 1.13 -1.94
C ILE A 201 11.89 2.09 -0.75
N THR A 202 10.76 2.70 -0.43
CA THR A 202 10.48 3.20 0.92
C THR A 202 9.77 2.09 1.70
N LEU A 203 10.44 1.50 2.69
CA LEU A 203 9.88 0.39 3.49
C LEU A 203 9.04 0.93 4.66
N ARG A 204 7.74 0.65 4.64
CA ARG A 204 6.82 1.06 5.71
C ARG A 204 6.20 -0.13 6.42
N GLY A 205 6.05 0.05 7.72
CA GLY A 205 5.35 -0.83 8.61
C GLY A 205 3.93 -0.34 8.82
N TYR A 206 2.97 -1.25 9.00
CA TYR A 206 1.62 -0.88 9.42
C TYR A 206 1.10 -1.82 10.52
N LYS A 207 0.19 -1.31 11.36
CA LYS A 207 -0.49 -2.12 12.39
C LYS A 207 -1.71 -2.85 11.83
N ASN A 208 -2.25 -3.82 12.56
CA ASN A 208 -3.45 -4.58 12.16
C ASN A 208 -4.70 -3.73 11.82
N ASN A 209 -4.75 -2.46 12.24
CA ASN A 209 -5.84 -1.55 11.87
C ASN A 209 -5.70 -0.98 10.44
N GLY A 210 -4.55 -1.14 9.80
CA GLY A 210 -4.22 -0.61 8.47
C GLY A 210 -4.06 0.91 8.41
N ARG A 211 -4.16 1.62 9.55
CA ARG A 211 -4.17 3.09 9.61
C ARG A 211 -2.86 3.65 10.15
N ASP A 212 -2.30 3.00 11.15
CA ASP A 212 -1.07 3.46 11.77
C ASP A 212 0.10 2.93 10.94
N HIS A 213 0.88 3.85 10.37
CA HIS A 213 2.04 3.55 9.56
C HIS A 213 3.31 4.11 10.19
N LEU A 214 4.40 3.39 10.03
CA LEU A 214 5.72 3.78 10.51
C LEU A 214 6.71 3.63 9.35
N ASP A 215 7.57 4.62 9.16
CA ASP A 215 8.75 4.42 8.33
C ASP A 215 9.71 3.51 9.12
N LEU A 216 10.08 2.37 8.52
CA LEU A 216 10.92 1.38 9.18
C LEU A 216 12.42 1.66 9.03
N ILE A 217 12.80 2.45 8.03
CA ILE A 217 14.22 2.69 7.67
C ILE A 217 14.56 4.19 7.69
N GLY A 218 13.59 5.06 7.45
CA GLY A 218 13.77 6.52 7.43
C GLY A 218 14.28 7.08 6.11
N LYS A 219 14.47 6.23 5.09
CA LYS A 219 14.95 6.60 3.77
C LYS A 219 14.59 5.54 2.74
N GLU A 220 14.69 5.96 1.48
CA GLU A 220 14.66 5.06 0.34
C GLU A 220 15.95 4.23 0.26
N ILE A 221 15.83 2.94 -0.07
CA ILE A 221 16.94 1.99 -0.19
C ILE A 221 16.80 1.14 -1.45
N SER A 222 17.90 0.57 -1.94
CA SER A 222 17.83 -0.42 -3.01
C SER A 222 17.14 -1.69 -2.52
N VAL A 223 16.39 -2.36 -3.41
CA VAL A 223 15.81 -3.68 -3.11
C VAL A 223 16.89 -4.70 -2.77
N ASP A 224 18.09 -4.59 -3.34
CA ASP A 224 19.22 -5.46 -3.01
C ASP A 224 19.69 -5.35 -1.55
N ASP A 225 19.54 -4.17 -0.95
CA ASP A 225 19.97 -3.91 0.43
C ASP A 225 19.02 -4.56 1.46
N LEU A 226 17.84 -5.04 1.05
CA LEU A 226 16.86 -5.68 1.94
C LEU A 226 17.29 -7.06 2.45
N VAL A 227 18.17 -7.76 1.72
CA VAL A 227 18.70 -9.09 2.12
C VAL A 227 19.58 -8.97 3.36
N THR A 228 20.17 -7.79 3.60
CA THR A 228 21.20 -7.64 4.62
C THR A 228 20.61 -7.39 6.01
N ASN A 229 20.52 -8.45 6.83
CA ASN A 229 20.69 -8.37 8.29
C ASN A 229 20.93 -9.73 8.99
N GLU A 230 21.48 -10.74 8.31
CA GLU A 230 22.12 -11.86 9.03
C GLU A 230 23.57 -11.57 9.39
N ASN A 231 24.20 -10.62 8.70
CA ASN A 231 25.49 -10.06 9.05
C ASN A 231 25.31 -8.60 9.41
N GLY A 232 24.57 -8.34 10.50
CA GLY A 232 24.93 -7.19 11.31
C GLY A 232 26.42 -7.35 11.54
N LYS A 233 27.22 -6.47 10.91
CA LYS A 233 28.68 -6.40 11.02
C LYS A 233 29.09 -7.10 12.30
N GLU A 234 29.64 -8.31 12.20
CA GLU A 234 30.49 -8.82 13.25
C GLU A 234 31.52 -7.72 13.40
N SER A 235 31.33 -6.92 14.43
CA SER A 235 32.08 -5.71 14.66
C SER A 235 33.49 -6.21 14.93
N SER A 236 34.36 -6.14 13.93
CA SER A 236 35.81 -5.95 14.08
C SER A 236 36.50 -6.74 15.20
N HIS A 237 36.03 -7.93 15.58
CA HIS A 237 36.69 -8.73 16.59
C HIS A 237 37.94 -9.36 16.00
N THR A 238 37.93 -9.73 14.71
CA THR A 238 39.11 -10.19 13.97
C THR A 238 40.22 -9.13 13.95
N LEU A 239 39.89 -7.87 13.67
CA LEU A 239 40.86 -6.77 13.73
C LEU A 239 41.36 -6.52 15.15
N THR A 240 40.48 -6.65 16.17
CA THR A 240 40.86 -6.51 17.57
C THR A 240 41.80 -7.64 18.02
N PHE A 241 41.53 -8.89 17.63
CA PHE A 241 42.40 -10.04 17.92
C PHE A 241 43.74 -9.97 17.16
N ILE A 242 43.75 -9.47 15.93
CA ILE A 242 45.00 -9.24 15.18
C ILE A 242 45.84 -8.16 15.86
N VAL A 243 45.25 -7.03 16.28
CA VAL A 243 45.97 -5.96 16.98
C VAL A 243 46.47 -6.43 18.35
N ILE A 244 45.65 -7.13 19.13
CA ILE A 244 46.07 -7.70 20.42
C ILE A 244 47.20 -8.71 20.23
N GLY A 245 47.07 -9.62 19.25
CA GLY A 245 48.12 -10.57 18.92
C GLY A 245 49.43 -9.89 18.50
N PHE A 246 49.36 -8.83 17.71
CA PHE A 246 50.53 -8.05 17.29
C PHE A 246 51.19 -7.32 18.47
N LEU A 247 50.40 -6.76 19.40
CA LEU A 247 50.90 -6.12 20.61
C LEU A 247 51.57 -7.12 21.56
N ILE A 248 50.98 -8.31 21.75
CA ILE A 248 51.59 -9.39 22.55
C ILE A 248 52.90 -9.83 21.91
N PHE A 249 52.92 -10.05 20.60
CA PHE A 249 54.12 -10.45 19.88
C PHE A 249 55.24 -9.40 19.97
N ALA A 250 54.91 -8.12 19.76
CA ALA A 250 55.85 -7.02 19.90
C ALA A 250 56.40 -6.92 21.34
N PHE A 251 55.54 -7.12 22.35
CA PHE A 251 55.96 -7.16 23.75
C PHE A 251 56.90 -8.33 24.05
N CYS A 252 56.63 -9.52 23.52
CA CYS A 252 57.51 -10.68 23.65
C CYS A 252 58.89 -10.45 23.02
N LEU A 253 58.95 -9.85 21.82
CA LEU A 253 60.21 -9.49 21.16
C LEU A 253 60.98 -8.40 21.93
N TRP A 254 60.28 -7.46 22.55
CA TRP A 254 60.90 -6.43 23.38
C TRP A 254 61.50 -7.02 24.66
N GLN A 255 60.75 -7.91 25.33
CA GLN A 255 61.22 -8.66 26.51
C GLN A 255 62.45 -9.51 26.19
N SER A 256 62.47 -10.25 25.06
CA SER A 256 63.61 -11.09 24.69
C SER A 256 64.89 -10.27 24.45
N LYS A 257 64.75 -9.06 23.90
CA LYS A 257 65.88 -8.16 23.65
C LYS A 257 66.43 -7.54 24.94
N TYR A 258 65.57 -7.19 25.89
CA TYR A 258 65.98 -6.51 27.13
C TYR A 258 66.42 -7.45 28.25
N PHE A 259 65.81 -8.64 28.36
CA PHE A 259 66.10 -9.56 29.45
C PHE A 259 67.21 -10.57 29.15
N GLY A 260 67.77 -10.60 27.94
CA GLY A 260 68.94 -11.44 27.63
C GLY A 260 68.72 -12.92 27.95
N LEU A 261 67.48 -13.41 27.81
CA LEU A 261 67.16 -14.82 27.95
C LEU A 261 67.72 -15.56 26.73
N ASP A 262 68.89 -16.15 26.91
CA ASP A 262 69.59 -16.95 25.93
C ASP A 262 68.89 -18.32 25.77
N ILE A 263 67.82 -18.34 24.96
CA ILE A 263 66.97 -19.52 24.70
C ILE A 263 67.78 -20.68 24.08
N GLN A 264 68.97 -20.42 23.53
CA GLN A 264 69.84 -21.46 22.97
C GLN A 264 70.26 -22.51 24.01
N LYS A 265 70.25 -22.20 25.31
CA LYS A 265 70.58 -23.18 26.37
C LYS A 265 69.51 -24.26 26.60
N TYR A 266 68.27 -24.06 26.14
CA TYR A 266 67.16 -24.99 26.43
C TYR A 266 66.74 -25.88 25.25
N LEU A 267 67.34 -25.71 24.07
CA LEU A 267 67.04 -26.50 22.87
C LEU A 267 68.10 -27.58 22.55
N GLN A 268 69.06 -27.81 23.45
CA GLN A 268 70.10 -28.86 23.32
C GLN A 268 69.95 -30.00 24.35
N GLY A 269 68.76 -30.20 24.92
CA GLY A 269 68.43 -31.31 25.81
C GLY A 269 67.48 -32.29 25.17
#